data_AF-A0A9W9PQT1-F1
#
_entry.id   AF-A0A9W9PQT1-F1
#
_cell.length_a   1.000
_cell.length_b   1.000
_cell.length_c   1.000
_cell.angle_alpha   90.00
_cell.angle_beta   90.00
_cell.angle_gamma   90.00
#
_symmetry.space_group_name_H-M   'P 1'
#
loop_
_entity.id
_entity.type
_entity.pdbx_description
1 polymer ?
#
loop_
_entity_poly.entity_id
_entity_poly.type
_entity_poly.pdbx_seq_one_letter_code
_entity_poly.pdbx_strand_id
1 'polypeptide(L)'
;MSTVEDPLLAKPVDLCCLKGSIHSGEPAGKAVQIGGVNTYVATPHAMVSNDNVLLFFPDAFGLQISNFLTMDAFAACGEGEAYAPDLGPYLEAFSEPLE
;
A
#
# COMPACT_ATOMS: atom_id res chain seq x y z
N MET A 1 0.18 -0.12 35.60
CA MET A 1 0.61 -1.48 35.21
C MET A 1 -0.53 -2.10 34.41
N SER A 2 -0.43 -2.05 33.08
CA SER A 2 -1.37 -2.77 32.21
C SER A 2 -0.93 -4.23 32.19
N THR A 3 -1.80 -5.12 32.66
CA THR A 3 -1.58 -6.56 32.71
C THR A 3 -2.29 -7.23 31.55
N VAL A 4 -1.67 -8.28 31.01
CA VAL A 4 -2.08 -9.13 29.87
C VAL A 4 -1.79 -8.45 28.52
N GLU A 5 -0.84 -9.01 27.79
CA GLU A 5 -0.47 -8.56 26.45
C GLU A 5 -1.60 -8.88 25.47
N ASP A 6 -2.53 -7.94 25.29
CA ASP A 6 -3.23 -7.83 24.02
C ASP A 6 -2.17 -7.70 22.93
N PRO A 7 -2.20 -8.52 21.86
CA PRO A 7 -1.28 -8.38 20.76
C PRO A 7 -1.54 -7.04 20.06
N LEU A 8 -0.86 -6.00 20.53
CA LEU A 8 -0.84 -4.68 19.92
C LEU A 8 -0.32 -4.83 18.49
N LEU A 9 -1.19 -4.66 17.50
CA LEU A 9 -0.83 -4.66 16.08
C LEU A 9 0.27 -3.62 15.78
N ALA A 10 0.28 -2.51 16.54
CA ALA A 10 1.29 -1.46 16.44
C ALA A 10 1.79 -1.06 17.84
N LYS A 11 3.11 -1.06 18.02
CA LYS A 11 3.77 -0.55 19.24
C LYS A 11 3.74 0.99 19.25
N PRO A 12 3.88 1.62 20.43
CA PRO A 12 4.11 3.06 20.53
C PRO A 12 5.28 3.50 19.65
N VAL A 13 5.20 4.72 19.12
CA VAL A 13 6.28 5.30 18.32
C VAL A 13 7.61 5.30 19.09
N ASP A 14 8.65 4.79 18.46
CA ASP A 14 10.02 4.72 19.02
C ASP A 14 11.03 5.09 17.91
N LEU A 15 12.33 5.10 18.20
CA LEU A 15 13.40 5.39 17.26
C LEU A 15 13.36 4.51 15.99
N CYS A 16 12.71 3.35 16.02
CA CYS A 16 12.48 2.54 14.83
C CYS A 16 11.53 3.21 13.82
N CYS A 17 10.58 4.04 14.26
CA CYS A 17 9.64 4.78 13.41
C CYS A 17 10.28 6.01 12.74
N LEU A 18 11.44 6.45 13.24
CA LEU A 18 12.19 7.59 12.70
C LEU A 18 13.28 7.14 11.70
N LYS A 19 13.39 5.83 11.45
CA LYS A 19 14.28 5.25 10.44
C LYS A 19 13.47 4.91 9.20
N GLY A 20 13.99 5.29 8.05
CA GLY A 20 13.43 4.92 6.75
C GLY A 20 14.48 4.23 5.87
N SER A 21 14.01 3.51 4.87
CA SER A 21 14.84 2.99 3.78
C SER A 21 14.52 3.71 2.49
N ILE A 22 15.54 4.04 1.70
CA ILE A 22 15.33 4.51 0.34
C ILE A 22 15.02 3.29 -0.52
N HIS A 23 13.81 3.25 -1.07
CA HIS A 23 13.44 2.24 -2.06
C HIS A 23 14.06 2.63 -3.41
N SER A 24 14.82 1.71 -4.00
CA SER A 24 15.46 1.88 -5.31
C SER A 24 15.09 0.71 -6.23
N GLY A 25 15.07 0.97 -7.54
CA GLY A 25 14.72 -0.03 -8.54
C GLY A 25 13.69 0.48 -9.54
N GLU A 26 13.22 -0.44 -10.37
CA GLU A 26 12.14 -0.21 -11.34
C GLU A 26 10.87 -0.92 -10.87
N PRO A 27 9.69 -0.29 -10.98
CA PRO A 27 8.42 -0.93 -10.70
C PRO A 27 8.22 -2.22 -11.51
N ALA A 28 7.83 -3.30 -10.85
CA ALA A 28 7.60 -4.62 -11.46
C ALA A 28 6.11 -4.94 -11.68
N GLY A 29 5.23 -4.25 -10.94
CA GLY A 29 3.79 -4.33 -11.09
C GLY A 29 3.26 -3.61 -12.34
N LYS A 30 1.94 -3.48 -12.43
CA LYS A 30 1.25 -2.95 -13.62
C LYS A 30 0.11 -2.04 -13.22
N ALA A 31 -0.06 -0.93 -13.95
CA ALA A 31 -1.26 -0.11 -13.88
C ALA A 31 -2.35 -0.70 -14.78
N VAL A 32 -3.52 -1.00 -14.20
CA VAL A 32 -4.70 -1.53 -14.88
C VAL A 32 -5.94 -0.74 -14.46
N GLN A 33 -6.98 -0.71 -15.28
CA GLN A 33 -8.27 -0.17 -14.84
C GLN A 33 -9.15 -1.26 -14.24
N ILE A 34 -9.66 -1.01 -13.03
CA ILE A 34 -10.63 -1.86 -12.34
C ILE A 34 -11.84 -0.99 -12.01
N GLY A 35 -13.00 -1.32 -12.58
CA GLY A 35 -14.24 -0.56 -12.33
C GLY A 35 -14.17 0.92 -12.72
N GLY A 36 -13.33 1.29 -13.69
CA GLY A 36 -13.10 2.69 -14.09
C GLY A 36 -12.06 3.43 -13.25
N VAL A 37 -11.45 2.77 -12.25
CA VAL A 37 -10.41 3.34 -11.38
C VAL A 37 -9.05 2.82 -11.81
N ASN A 38 -8.10 3.72 -12.05
CA ASN A 38 -6.71 3.36 -12.30
C ASN A 38 -6.14 2.69 -11.06
N THR A 39 -5.66 1.46 -11.18
CA THR A 39 -5.20 0.64 -10.06
C THR A 39 -3.83 0.09 -10.38
N TYR A 40 -2.85 0.32 -9.51
CA TYR A 40 -1.57 -0.37 -9.59
C TYR A 40 -1.70 -1.74 -8.93
N VAL A 41 -1.20 -2.79 -9.60
CA VAL A 41 -1.26 -4.18 -9.12
C VAL A 41 0.14 -4.75 -9.07
N ALA A 42 0.54 -5.23 -7.90
CA ALA A 42 1.79 -5.96 -7.68
C ALA A 42 1.47 -7.43 -7.38
N THR A 43 1.90 -8.31 -8.27
CA THR A 43 1.61 -9.74 -8.19
C THR A 43 2.78 -10.49 -7.54
N PRO A 44 2.54 -11.25 -6.45
CA PRO A 44 3.58 -12.05 -5.81
C PRO A 44 4.06 -13.18 -6.71
N HIS A 45 5.28 -13.67 -6.48
CA HIS A 45 5.75 -14.87 -7.16
C HIS A 45 4.93 -16.09 -6.70
N ALA A 46 4.62 -17.02 -7.61
CA ALA A 46 3.76 -18.17 -7.33
C ALA A 46 4.22 -19.03 -6.14
N MET A 47 5.53 -19.03 -5.84
CA MET A 47 6.12 -19.76 -4.71
C MET A 47 5.85 -19.12 -3.34
N VAL A 48 5.54 -17.82 -3.30
CA VAL A 48 5.29 -17.06 -2.05
C VAL A 48 3.85 -16.53 -1.96
N SER A 49 3.02 -16.79 -2.96
CA SER A 49 1.59 -16.43 -2.92
C SER A 49 0.87 -17.17 -1.79
N ASN A 50 0.01 -16.46 -1.07
CA ASN A 50 -0.69 -16.95 0.12
C ASN A 50 -2.22 -16.83 0.02
N ASP A 51 -2.76 -16.65 -1.20
CA ASP A 51 -4.18 -16.42 -1.52
C ASP A 51 -4.83 -15.22 -0.81
N ASN A 52 -4.06 -14.37 -0.13
CA ASN A 52 -4.54 -13.13 0.47
C ASN A 52 -4.42 -11.97 -0.51
N VAL A 53 -5.18 -10.91 -0.20
CA VAL A 53 -5.18 -9.66 -0.95
C VAL A 53 -4.74 -8.54 -0.02
N LEU A 54 -3.78 -7.73 -0.47
CA LEU A 54 -3.34 -6.52 0.20
C LEU A 54 -3.95 -5.29 -0.49
N LEU A 55 -4.82 -4.56 0.21
CA LEU A 55 -5.31 -3.27 -0.28
C LEU A 55 -4.36 -2.18 0.21
N PHE A 56 -3.66 -1.55 -0.73
CA PHE A 56 -2.70 -0.50 -0.46
C PHE A 56 -3.32 0.88 -0.75
N PHE A 57 -3.44 1.70 0.29
CA PHE A 57 -3.94 3.07 0.16
C PHE A 57 -2.74 4.02 0.09
N PRO A 58 -2.44 4.59 -1.09
CA PRO A 58 -1.36 5.55 -1.20
C PRO A 58 -1.66 6.81 -0.38
N ASP A 59 -0.60 7.52 -0.02
CA ASP A 59 -0.71 8.80 0.67
C ASP A 59 -1.29 9.91 -0.23
N ALA A 60 -1.26 11.15 0.25
CA ALA A 60 -1.78 12.31 -0.48
C ALA A 60 -1.17 12.53 -1.87
N PHE A 61 -0.05 11.89 -2.20
CA PHE A 61 0.59 11.99 -3.50
C PHE A 61 0.12 10.93 -4.52
N GLY A 62 -0.67 9.95 -4.09
CA GLY A 62 -1.31 8.98 -4.98
C GLY A 62 -0.34 7.96 -5.59
N LEU A 63 -0.59 7.56 -6.85
CA LEU A 63 0.18 6.52 -7.54
C LEU A 63 1.53 7.04 -8.06
N GLN A 64 2.54 7.05 -7.19
CA GLN A 64 3.92 7.46 -7.51
C GLN A 64 4.92 6.29 -7.41
N ILE A 65 6.11 6.49 -7.99
CA ILE A 65 7.17 5.45 -8.04
C ILE A 65 7.53 4.87 -6.66
N SER A 66 7.57 5.71 -5.62
CA SER A 66 7.85 5.28 -4.24
C SER A 66 6.79 4.29 -3.73
N ASN A 67 5.52 4.54 -4.06
CA ASN A 67 4.40 3.69 -3.66
C ASN A 67 4.43 2.37 -4.45
N PHE A 68 4.78 2.41 -5.73
CA PHE A 68 4.94 1.19 -6.54
C PHE A 68 6.03 0.27 -6.00
N LEU A 69 7.22 0.80 -5.70
CA LEU A 69 8.32 0.01 -5.15
C LEU A 69 7.99 -0.58 -3.77
N THR A 70 7.16 0.11 -2.99
CA THR A 70 6.68 -0.39 -1.70
C THR A 70 5.72 -1.57 -1.88
N MET A 71 4.76 -1.44 -2.79
CA MET A 71 3.83 -2.53 -3.11
C MET A 71 4.53 -3.75 -3.71
N ASP A 72 5.51 -3.53 -4.58
CA ASP A 72 6.31 -4.60 -5.16
C ASP A 72 7.11 -5.35 -4.07
N ALA A 73 7.61 -4.63 -3.05
CA ALA A 73 8.28 -5.24 -1.91
C ALA A 73 7.31 -6.10 -1.08
N PHE A 74 6.08 -5.65 -0.83
CA PHE A 74 5.06 -6.45 -0.14
C PHE A 74 4.70 -7.72 -0.91
N ALA A 75 4.50 -7.60 -2.24
CA ALA A 75 4.25 -8.76 -3.10
C ALA A 75 5.44 -9.74 -3.12
N ALA A 76 6.68 -9.23 -3.13
CA ALA A 76 7.88 -10.06 -3.07
C ALA A 76 8.03 -10.81 -1.73
N CYS A 77 7.57 -10.22 -0.63
CA CYS A 77 7.54 -10.86 0.70
C CYS A 77 6.41 -11.88 0.86
N GLY A 78 5.52 -12.03 -0.12
CA GLY A 78 4.39 -12.95 -0.05
C GLY A 78 3.23 -12.44 0.81
N GLU A 79 3.05 -11.13 0.93
CA GLU A 79 1.93 -10.53 1.67
C GLU A 79 0.61 -10.51 0.86
N GLY A 80 0.54 -11.32 -0.21
CA GLY A 80 -0.61 -11.42 -1.09
C GLY A 80 -0.48 -10.55 -2.34
N GLU A 81 -1.51 -10.60 -3.20
CA GLU A 81 -1.59 -9.72 -4.37
C GLU A 81 -2.00 -8.32 -3.91
N ALA A 82 -1.17 -7.32 -4.22
CA ALA A 82 -1.36 -5.95 -3.74
C ALA A 82 -2.06 -5.08 -4.79
N TYR A 83 -3.11 -4.37 -4.38
CA TYR A 83 -3.91 -3.48 -5.22
C TYR A 83 -3.95 -2.07 -4.62
N ALA A 84 -3.58 -1.07 -5.41
CA ALA A 84 -3.67 0.33 -5.05
C ALA A 84 -4.55 1.09 -6.04
N PRO A 85 -5.84 1.29 -5.73
CA PRO A 85 -6.70 2.14 -6.55
C PRO A 85 -6.33 3.61 -6.36
N ASP A 86 -6.29 4.35 -7.46
CA ASP A 86 -6.15 5.81 -7.46
C ASP A 86 -7.47 6.45 -7.04
N LEU A 87 -7.56 6.71 -5.74
CA LEU A 87 -8.70 7.40 -5.14
C LEU A 87 -8.55 8.92 -5.13
N GLY A 88 -7.41 9.46 -5.59
CA GLY A 88 -7.12 10.90 -5.60
C GLY A 88 -8.22 11.72 -6.27
N PRO A 89 -8.62 11.40 -7.52
CA PRO A 89 -9.70 12.10 -8.22
C PRO A 89 -11.04 12.07 -7.49
N TYR A 90 -11.30 11.02 -6.70
CA TYR A 90 -12.55 10.89 -5.94
C TYR A 90 -12.51 11.65 -4.61
N LEU A 91 -11.34 11.77 -3.97
CA LEU A 91 -11.17 12.56 -2.75
C LEU A 91 -11.28 14.06 -3.03
N GLU A 92 -10.78 14.54 -4.17
CA GLU A 92 -10.97 15.94 -4.58
C GLU A 92 -12.44 16.29 -4.78
N ALA A 93 -13.24 15.35 -5.34
CA ALA A 93 -14.68 15.53 -5.49
C ALA A 93 -15.45 15.64 -4.14
N PHE A 94 -14.89 15.11 -3.03
CA PHE A 94 -15.47 15.32 -1.69
C PHE A 94 -15.04 16.64 -1.04
N SER A 95 -14.03 17.31 -1.59
CA SER A 95 -13.55 18.61 -1.12
C SER A 95 -14.23 19.78 -1.81
N GLU A 96 -14.87 19.55 -2.96
CA GLU A 96 -15.70 20.57 -3.61
C GLU A 96 -16.94 20.84 -2.73
N PRO A 97 -17.18 22.11 -2.34
CA PRO A 97 -18.33 22.45 -1.53
C PRO A 97 -19.61 22.10 -2.29
N LEU A 98 -20.53 21.40 -1.62
CA LEU A 98 -21.90 21.21 -2.11
C LEU A 98 -22.50 22.61 -2.34
N GLU A 99 -22.78 22.95 -3.60
CA GLU A 99 -23.60 24.12 -3.96
C GLU A 99 -25.03 24.00 -3.42
#